data_AF-A0A8J1JDS1-F1
#
_entry.id   AF-A0A8J1JDS1-F1
#
_cell.length_a   1.000
_cell.length_b   1.000
_cell.length_c   1.000
_cell.angle_alpha   90.00
_cell.angle_beta   90.00
_cell.angle_gamma   90.00
#
_symmetry.space_group_name_H-M   'P 1'
#
loop_
_entity.id
_entity.type
_entity.pdbx_description
1 polymer ?
#
loop_
_entity_poly.entity_id
_entity_poly.type
_entity_poly.pdbx_seq_one_letter_code
_entity_poly.pdbx_strand_id
1 'polypeptide(L)'
;MQYLGFSKKWAHVYRNSTLHVRINTNNGLERQNEILKRNYLDGYKNCTLSEMLTVLHCKFFPMLYRKYVQLNVQSSQNYRRYSKEIPSFLKSCPRDFVLHVMKRYCSSLNEKDVTAVDEKHGIFKVKSESGNAEYLIHLNGQVPSCTCEDFTHFLLPCKHICCIFQYFSTWGWDRLDPVYTNNPLFVLDSDCFSENIEIINADIQDASIRTVKLARDWLA
;
A
#
# COMPACT_ATOMS: atom_id res chain seq x y z
N MET A 1 -16.92 13.44 19.23
CA MET A 1 -16.30 13.98 18.00
C MET A 1 -16.15 15.48 18.16
N GLN A 2 -14.92 16.00 18.23
CA GLN A 2 -14.66 17.44 18.37
C GLN A 2 -14.45 18.04 16.98
N TYR A 3 -15.30 19.00 16.58
CA TYR A 3 -15.20 19.65 15.28
C TYR A 3 -13.99 20.60 15.25
N LEU A 4 -13.00 20.32 14.40
CA LEU A 4 -11.86 21.23 14.16
C LEU A 4 -12.29 22.37 13.21
N GLY A 5 -11.76 23.58 13.44
CA GLY A 5 -11.96 24.73 12.54
C GLY A 5 -11.38 24.50 11.14
N PHE A 6 -11.88 25.22 10.13
CA PHE A 6 -11.58 24.97 8.71
C PHE A 6 -10.08 24.89 8.39
N SER A 7 -9.27 25.85 8.85
CA SER A 7 -7.81 25.85 8.66
C SER A 7 -7.11 24.67 9.36
N LYS A 8 -7.59 24.26 10.53
CA LYS A 8 -7.05 23.13 11.30
C LYS A 8 -7.33 21.79 10.61
N LYS A 9 -8.41 21.64 9.83
CA LYS A 9 -8.68 20.41 9.06
C LYS A 9 -7.64 20.13 7.97
N TRP A 10 -7.05 21.19 7.40
CA TRP A 10 -6.08 21.08 6.32
C TRP A 10 -4.64 20.96 6.83
N ALA A 11 -4.35 21.50 8.01
CA ALA A 11 -3.02 21.47 8.62
C ALA A 11 -2.67 20.06 9.16
N HIS A 12 -1.49 19.57 8.77
CA HIS A 12 -1.02 18.22 9.10
C HIS A 12 -0.94 17.97 10.62
N VAL A 13 -0.63 19.00 11.40
CA VAL A 13 -0.44 18.93 12.86
C VAL A 13 -1.70 18.57 13.66
N TYR A 14 -2.90 18.78 13.09
CA TYR A 14 -4.18 18.48 13.76
C TYR A 14 -4.84 17.18 13.26
N ARG A 15 -4.14 16.39 12.44
CA ARG A 15 -4.67 15.10 11.96
C ARG A 15 -4.61 14.07 13.08
N ASN A 16 -5.70 13.33 13.30
CA ASN A 16 -5.71 12.23 14.27
C ASN A 16 -4.61 11.21 13.92
N SER A 17 -3.95 10.68 14.96
CA SER A 17 -2.91 9.65 14.90
C SER A 17 -3.39 8.27 14.40
N THR A 18 -4.68 8.13 14.14
CA THR A 18 -5.31 6.96 13.55
C THR A 18 -4.94 6.80 12.08
N LEU A 19 -4.43 5.62 11.71
CA LEU A 19 -4.12 5.21 10.34
C LEU A 19 -5.40 5.02 9.51
N HIS A 20 -6.10 6.11 9.21
CA HIS A 20 -7.19 6.08 8.23
C HIS A 20 -6.60 5.91 6.84
N VAL A 21 -7.28 5.15 5.98
CA VAL A 21 -7.05 5.17 4.54
C VAL A 21 -7.00 6.62 4.11
N ARG A 22 -5.81 7.09 3.72
CA ARG A 22 -5.59 8.49 3.36
C ARG A 22 -6.19 8.71 1.98
N ILE A 23 -7.50 8.95 1.91
CA ILE A 23 -8.22 9.41 0.71
C ILE A 23 -7.88 10.89 0.45
N ASN A 24 -6.61 11.29 0.62
CA ASN A 24 -6.19 12.69 0.63
C ASN A 24 -5.08 12.96 -0.39
N THR A 25 -4.51 11.93 -1.02
CA THR A 25 -3.64 12.14 -2.17
C THR A 25 -4.55 12.38 -3.38
N ASN A 26 -4.73 13.66 -3.69
CA ASN A 26 -5.33 14.14 -4.93
C ASN A 26 -4.88 13.32 -6.15
N ASN A 27 -3.61 12.91 -6.20
CA ASN A 27 -3.05 12.08 -7.28
C ASN A 27 -3.77 10.72 -7.47
N GLY A 28 -4.27 10.08 -6.41
CA GLY A 28 -4.96 8.79 -6.51
C GLY A 28 -6.37 8.96 -7.09
N LEU A 29 -7.13 9.93 -6.57
CA LEU A 29 -8.46 10.26 -7.05
C LEU A 29 -8.45 10.88 -8.43
N GLU A 30 -7.48 11.76 -8.73
CA GLU A 30 -7.28 12.35 -10.05
C GLU A 30 -6.93 11.27 -11.07
N ARG A 31 -6.05 10.33 -10.73
CA ARG A 31 -5.71 9.21 -11.63
C ARG A 31 -6.89 8.26 -11.84
N GLN A 32 -7.69 7.97 -10.81
CA GLN A 32 -8.93 7.20 -10.97
C GLN A 32 -9.95 7.95 -11.82
N ASN A 33 -10.08 9.27 -11.63
CA ASN A 33 -10.93 10.13 -12.46
C ASN A 33 -10.44 10.19 -13.91
N GLU A 34 -9.14 10.25 -14.15
CA GLU A 34 -8.59 10.20 -15.50
C GLU A 34 -8.88 8.86 -16.17
N ILE A 35 -8.67 7.73 -15.47
CA ILE A 35 -8.99 6.41 -16.01
C ILE A 35 -10.48 6.32 -16.35
N LEU A 36 -11.37 6.74 -15.45
CA LEU A 36 -12.80 6.73 -15.70
C LEU A 36 -13.18 7.63 -16.88
N LYS A 37 -12.76 8.90 -16.85
CA LYS A 37 -13.16 9.90 -17.84
C LYS A 37 -12.56 9.64 -19.21
N ARG A 38 -11.27 9.33 -19.29
CA ARG A 38 -10.56 9.16 -20.57
C ARG A 38 -10.70 7.76 -21.16
N ASN A 39 -10.75 6.71 -20.35
CA ASN A 39 -10.75 5.35 -20.89
C ASN A 39 -12.16 4.74 -21.01
N TYR A 40 -13.13 5.19 -20.21
CA TYR A 40 -14.46 4.57 -20.15
C TYR A 40 -15.60 5.50 -20.54
N LEU A 41 -15.52 6.79 -20.20
CA LEU A 41 -16.59 7.76 -20.49
C LEU A 41 -16.32 8.64 -21.71
N ASP A 42 -15.17 8.50 -22.39
CA ASP A 42 -14.80 9.38 -23.49
C ASP A 42 -15.79 9.31 -24.68
N GLY A 43 -16.40 8.15 -24.89
CA GLY A 43 -17.50 7.92 -25.86
C GLY A 43 -18.92 8.09 -25.32
N TYR A 44 -19.08 8.48 -24.04
CA TYR A 44 -20.37 8.58 -23.34
C TYR A 44 -20.65 10.01 -22.84
N LYS A 45 -19.96 11.02 -23.40
CA LYS A 45 -20.10 12.43 -23.00
C LYS A 45 -21.52 13.00 -23.22
N ASN A 46 -22.25 12.46 -24.19
CA ASN A 46 -23.62 12.87 -24.54
C ASN A 46 -24.64 11.75 -24.31
N CYS A 47 -24.35 10.78 -23.44
CA CYS A 47 -25.27 9.69 -23.14
C CYS A 47 -26.25 10.04 -22.02
N THR A 48 -27.36 9.32 -21.97
CA THR A 48 -28.31 9.36 -20.85
C THR A 48 -27.66 8.84 -19.57
N LEU A 49 -28.19 9.23 -18.42
CA LEU A 49 -27.75 8.70 -17.12
C LEU A 49 -27.81 7.16 -17.08
N SER A 50 -28.82 6.56 -17.71
CA SER A 50 -29.00 5.10 -17.78
C SER A 50 -27.84 4.43 -18.53
N GLU A 51 -27.43 5.01 -19.67
CA GLU A 51 -26.28 4.52 -20.44
C GLU A 51 -24.97 4.66 -19.66
N MET A 52 -24.75 5.79 -18.97
CA MET A 52 -23.59 5.97 -18.11
C MET A 52 -23.53 4.93 -16.96
N LEU A 53 -24.66 4.70 -16.29
CA LEU A 53 -24.78 3.69 -15.24
C LEU A 53 -24.49 2.28 -15.78
N THR A 54 -24.97 1.98 -16.99
CA THR A 54 -24.70 0.71 -17.66
C THR A 54 -23.21 0.52 -17.91
N VAL A 55 -22.48 1.56 -18.34
CA VAL A 55 -21.02 1.48 -18.53
C VAL A 55 -20.29 1.26 -17.22
N LEU A 56 -20.70 1.97 -16.16
CA LEU A 56 -20.08 1.82 -14.85
C LEU A 56 -20.25 0.39 -14.31
N HIS A 57 -21.49 -0.09 -14.31
CA HIS A 57 -21.87 -1.39 -13.76
C HIS A 57 -21.33 -2.56 -14.59
N CYS A 58 -21.46 -2.50 -15.92
CA CYS A 58 -21.15 -3.65 -16.77
C CYS A 58 -19.69 -3.67 -17.26
N LYS A 59 -18.96 -2.55 -17.17
CA LYS A 59 -17.57 -2.47 -17.69
C LYS A 59 -16.57 -1.97 -16.66
N PHE A 60 -16.81 -0.80 -16.06
CA PHE A 60 -15.81 -0.15 -15.22
C PHE A 60 -15.57 -0.87 -13.90
N PHE A 61 -16.61 -1.12 -13.10
CA PHE A 61 -16.46 -1.80 -11.81
C PHE A 61 -15.97 -3.25 -11.94
N PRO A 62 -16.48 -4.07 -12.88
CA PRO A 62 -15.95 -5.40 -13.10
C PRO A 62 -14.46 -5.39 -13.47
N MET A 63 -14.01 -4.44 -14.31
CA MET A 63 -12.59 -4.30 -14.63
C MET A 63 -11.76 -3.92 -13.40
N LEU A 64 -12.22 -2.95 -12.60
CA LEU A 64 -11.52 -2.56 -11.37
C LEU A 64 -11.41 -3.72 -10.39
N TYR A 65 -12.48 -4.50 -10.23
CA TYR A 65 -12.50 -5.68 -9.39
C TYR A 65 -11.52 -6.75 -9.89
N ARG A 66 -11.51 -7.05 -11.20
CA ARG A 66 -10.53 -7.98 -11.79
C ARG A 66 -9.09 -7.53 -11.54
N LYS A 67 -8.81 -6.24 -11.73
CA LYS A 67 -7.49 -5.67 -11.46
C LYS A 67 -7.12 -5.76 -9.98
N TYR A 68 -8.07 -5.52 -9.08
CA TYR A 68 -7.88 -5.66 -7.65
C TYR A 68 -7.52 -7.10 -7.25
N VAL A 69 -8.28 -8.09 -7.73
CA VAL A 69 -7.99 -9.52 -7.52
C VAL A 69 -6.63 -9.88 -8.10
N GLN A 70 -6.36 -9.49 -9.34
CA GLN A 70 -5.08 -9.75 -10.00
C GLN A 70 -3.89 -9.22 -9.19
N LEU A 71 -3.96 -7.99 -8.67
CA LEU A 71 -2.89 -7.39 -7.89
C LEU A 71 -2.70 -8.08 -6.53
N ASN A 72 -3.79 -8.54 -5.89
CA ASN A 72 -3.69 -9.34 -4.67
C ASN A 72 -3.01 -10.69 -4.94
N VAL A 73 -3.44 -11.41 -5.99
CA VAL A 73 -2.85 -12.68 -6.41
C VAL A 73 -1.37 -12.52 -6.76
N GLN A 74 -1.02 -11.53 -7.58
CA GLN A 74 0.37 -11.28 -7.98
C GLN A 74 1.29 -10.92 -6.82
N SER A 75 0.73 -10.32 -5.77
CA SER A 75 1.46 -9.96 -4.56
C SER A 75 1.56 -11.13 -3.58
N SER A 76 0.98 -12.31 -3.86
CA SER A 76 1.07 -13.47 -2.99
C SER A 76 2.38 -14.24 -3.20
N GLN A 77 2.95 -14.76 -2.12
CA GLN A 77 4.09 -15.69 -2.20
C GLN A 77 3.81 -16.98 -2.98
N ASN A 78 2.53 -17.35 -3.12
CA ASN A 78 2.12 -18.53 -3.88
C ASN A 78 2.18 -18.27 -5.40
N TYR A 79 2.14 -17.01 -5.83
CA TYR A 79 2.21 -16.65 -7.25
C TYR A 79 3.65 -16.59 -7.77
N ARG A 80 4.56 -16.00 -7.00
CA ARG A 80 5.99 -15.90 -7.36
C ARG A 80 6.89 -16.01 -6.14
N ARG A 81 8.02 -16.69 -6.32
CA ARG A 81 9.08 -16.76 -5.31
C ARG A 81 9.71 -15.38 -5.09
N TYR A 82 9.71 -14.95 -3.84
CA TYR A 82 10.39 -13.73 -3.39
C TYR A 82 11.92 -13.91 -3.33
N SER A 83 12.64 -12.79 -3.52
CA SER A 83 14.09 -12.75 -3.24
C SER A 83 14.34 -13.04 -1.75
N LYS A 84 15.50 -13.64 -1.45
CA LYS A 84 15.96 -13.86 -0.06
C LYS A 84 16.26 -12.55 0.67
N GLU A 85 16.51 -11.48 -0.07
CA GLU A 85 16.80 -10.14 0.47
C GLU A 85 15.57 -9.44 1.07
N ILE A 86 14.36 -9.89 0.71
CA ILE A 86 13.13 -9.29 1.20
C ILE A 86 12.79 -9.87 2.58
N PRO A 87 12.65 -9.04 3.63
CA PRO A 87 12.21 -9.46 4.95
C PRO A 87 10.92 -10.28 4.90
N SER A 88 10.83 -11.32 5.73
CA SER A 88 9.67 -12.24 5.74
C SER A 88 8.34 -11.51 5.91
N PHE A 89 8.30 -10.47 6.76
CA PHE A 89 7.08 -9.70 7.02
C PHE A 89 6.59 -8.85 5.84
N LEU A 90 7.41 -8.67 4.79
CA LEU A 90 7.02 -7.98 3.55
C LEU A 90 6.58 -8.94 2.44
N LYS A 91 6.67 -10.25 2.67
CA LYS A 91 6.15 -11.25 1.73
C LYS A 91 4.64 -11.27 1.84
N SER A 92 3.95 -11.42 0.71
CA SER A 92 2.48 -11.41 0.70
C SER A 92 1.87 -10.11 1.25
N CYS A 93 2.46 -8.96 0.89
CA CYS A 93 1.95 -7.63 1.20
C CYS A 93 1.70 -6.82 -0.09
N PRO A 94 0.81 -5.80 -0.07
CA PRO A 94 0.59 -4.91 -1.21
C PRO A 94 1.88 -4.26 -1.72
N ARG A 95 2.04 -4.20 -3.05
CA ARG A 95 3.27 -3.71 -3.70
C ARG A 95 3.70 -2.33 -3.24
N ASP A 96 2.77 -1.39 -3.08
CA ASP A 96 3.10 -0.01 -2.68
C ASP A 96 3.65 0.04 -1.24
N PHE A 97 3.13 -0.79 -0.35
CA PHE A 97 3.66 -0.94 1.00
C PHE A 97 5.08 -1.54 0.98
N VAL A 98 5.30 -2.62 0.22
CA VAL A 98 6.62 -3.24 0.09
C VAL A 98 7.64 -2.25 -0.46
N LEU A 99 7.30 -1.52 -1.52
CA LEU A 99 8.18 -0.50 -2.12
C LEU A 99 8.50 0.63 -1.13
N HIS A 100 7.51 1.08 -0.37
CA HIS A 100 7.72 2.08 0.67
C HIS A 100 8.73 1.60 1.70
N VAL A 101 8.49 0.43 2.29
CA VAL A 101 9.31 -0.09 3.40
C VAL A 101 10.70 -0.46 2.89
N MET A 102 10.84 -1.17 1.77
CA MET A 102 12.15 -1.55 1.23
C MET A 102 13.04 -0.34 0.93
N LYS A 103 12.47 0.75 0.40
CA LYS A 103 13.22 1.99 0.17
C LYS A 103 13.85 2.55 1.46
N ARG A 104 13.23 2.32 2.61
CA ARG A 104 13.67 2.78 3.94
C ARG A 104 14.49 1.71 4.68
N TYR A 105 14.23 0.45 4.37
CA TYR A 105 14.95 -0.69 4.92
C TYR A 105 16.40 -0.70 4.44
N CYS A 106 16.65 -0.39 3.17
CA CYS A 106 18.00 -0.27 2.61
C CYS A 106 18.74 1.03 2.98
N SER A 107 18.37 1.70 4.07
CA SER A 107 19.02 2.96 4.48
C SER A 107 20.38 2.73 5.17
N SER A 108 21.21 3.77 5.20
CA SER A 108 22.58 3.81 5.74
C SER A 108 22.69 3.86 7.26
N LEU A 109 21.57 3.83 7.99
CA LEU A 109 21.59 3.91 9.46
C LEU A 109 22.20 2.64 10.06
N ASN A 110 23.09 2.84 11.03
CA ASN A 110 23.81 1.75 11.68
C ASN A 110 23.26 1.50 13.09
N GLU A 111 23.57 0.34 13.65
CA GLU A 111 23.20 -0.03 15.02
C GLU A 111 23.67 1.02 16.06
N LYS A 112 24.88 1.57 15.89
CA LYS A 112 25.44 2.63 16.75
C LYS A 112 24.63 3.93 16.79
N ASP A 113 23.76 4.13 15.80
CA ASP A 113 22.91 5.31 15.70
C ASP A 113 21.61 5.13 16.51
N VAL A 114 21.39 3.93 17.08
CA VAL A 114 20.23 3.57 17.89
C VAL A 114 20.61 3.52 19.38
N THR A 115 19.83 4.18 20.21
CA THR A 115 19.91 4.11 21.68
C THR A 115 18.61 3.54 22.22
N ALA A 116 18.68 2.38 22.87
CA ALA A 116 17.55 1.81 23.59
C ALA A 116 17.32 2.61 24.88
N VAL A 117 16.19 3.32 24.95
CA VAL A 117 15.80 4.07 26.15
C VAL A 117 15.08 3.13 27.12
N ASP A 118 14.16 2.33 26.59
CA ASP A 118 13.48 1.24 27.29
C ASP A 118 13.15 0.16 26.26
N GLU A 119 14.07 -0.79 26.09
CA GLU A 119 13.88 -1.88 25.12
C GLU A 119 12.68 -2.75 25.48
N LYS A 120 12.37 -2.94 26.77
CA LYS A 120 11.25 -3.79 27.19
C LYS A 120 9.92 -3.22 26.69
N HIS A 121 9.76 -1.90 26.74
CA HIS A 121 8.56 -1.19 26.27
C HIS A 121 8.71 -0.59 24.87
N GLY A 122 9.76 -0.95 24.12
CA GLY A 122 9.93 -0.59 22.72
C GLY A 122 10.17 0.89 22.49
N ILE A 123 10.89 1.54 23.42
CA ILE A 123 11.23 2.96 23.36
C ILE A 123 12.69 3.12 22.94
N PHE A 124 12.90 3.78 21.82
CA PHE A 124 14.21 3.97 21.22
C PHE A 124 14.42 5.43 20.81
N LYS A 125 15.67 5.86 20.78
CA LYS A 125 16.10 7.08 20.09
C LYS A 125 17.02 6.69 18.94
N VAL A 126 16.81 7.29 17.77
CA VAL A 126 17.65 7.04 16.60
C VAL A 126 18.15 8.37 16.05
N LYS A 127 19.46 8.47 15.85
CA LYS A 127 20.09 9.66 15.26
C LYS A 127 19.75 9.80 13.78
N SER A 128 19.68 11.03 13.30
CA SER A 128 19.67 11.30 11.88
C SER A 128 20.97 10.84 11.24
N GLU A 129 20.91 10.55 9.96
CA GLU A 129 22.10 10.19 9.16
C GLU A 129 23.18 11.29 9.17
N SER A 130 22.75 12.55 9.29
CA SER A 130 23.65 13.70 9.46
C SER A 130 24.15 13.91 10.90
N GLY A 131 23.62 13.19 11.89
CA GLY A 131 23.93 13.34 13.31
C GLY A 131 23.33 14.57 13.99
N ASN A 132 22.65 15.46 13.26
CA ASN A 132 22.17 16.76 13.77
C ASN A 132 20.81 16.69 14.48
N ALA A 133 20.10 15.57 14.41
CA ALA A 133 18.80 15.38 15.04
C ALA A 133 18.67 13.98 15.62
N GLU A 134 17.79 13.84 16.62
CA GLU A 134 17.39 12.55 17.17
C GLU A 134 15.89 12.38 17.08
N TYR A 135 15.46 11.18 16.72
CA TYR A 135 14.05 10.83 16.59
C TYR A 135 13.67 9.84 17.68
N LEU A 136 12.55 10.11 18.36
CA LEU A 136 12.00 9.25 19.39
C LEU A 136 11.03 8.27 18.73
N ILE A 137 11.18 6.99 19.07
CA ILE A 137 10.35 5.89 18.57
C ILE A 137 9.66 5.21 19.75
N HIS A 138 8.36 4.94 19.59
CA HIS A 138 7.61 4.05 20.47
C HIS A 138 6.95 2.97 19.63
N LEU A 139 7.30 1.71 19.89
CA LEU A 139 6.75 0.55 19.17
C LEU A 139 5.58 -0.11 19.91
N ASN A 140 5.49 0.06 21.23
CA ASN A 140 4.53 -0.65 22.09
C ASN A 140 3.17 0.07 22.25
N GLY A 141 2.56 0.48 21.14
CA GLY A 141 1.23 1.09 21.13
C GLY A 141 0.37 0.54 19.99
N GLN A 142 -0.94 0.85 20.01
CA GLN A 142 -1.87 0.44 18.95
C GLN A 142 -1.40 0.84 17.55
N VAL A 143 -0.72 1.99 17.44
CA VAL A 143 0.00 2.42 16.25
C VAL A 143 1.41 2.78 16.72
N PRO A 144 2.48 2.25 16.09
CA PRO A 144 3.83 2.67 16.42
C PRO A 144 4.00 4.17 16.14
N SER A 145 5.01 4.80 16.69
CA SER A 145 5.30 6.21 16.43
C SER A 145 6.78 6.44 16.21
N CYS A 146 7.08 7.38 15.33
CA CYS A 146 8.39 7.99 15.20
C CYS A 146 8.19 9.49 14.99
N THR A 147 9.01 10.32 15.64
CA THR A 147 8.91 11.79 15.52
C THR A 147 9.43 12.33 14.18
N CYS A 148 9.89 11.48 13.26
CA CYS A 148 10.37 11.93 11.97
C CYS A 148 9.23 12.32 11.02
N GLU A 149 9.56 13.19 10.07
CA GLU A 149 8.62 13.68 9.07
C GLU A 149 8.03 12.53 8.22
N ASP A 150 8.85 11.55 7.87
CA ASP A 150 8.44 10.41 7.04
C ASP A 150 7.35 9.57 7.72
N PHE A 151 7.54 9.20 9.00
CA PHE A 151 6.51 8.46 9.72
C PHE A 151 5.25 9.28 9.92
N THR A 152 5.37 10.56 10.28
CA THR A 152 4.17 11.41 10.46
C THR A 152 3.40 11.57 9.14
N HIS A 153 4.09 11.67 8.01
CA HIS A 153 3.50 11.81 6.68
C HIS A 153 3.00 10.52 6.04
N PHE A 154 3.40 9.33 6.47
CA PHE A 154 2.89 8.10 5.84
C PHE A 154 2.19 7.18 6.85
N LEU A 155 2.57 7.26 8.12
CA LEU A 155 2.27 6.29 9.18
C LEU A 155 2.67 4.87 8.80
N LEU A 156 3.72 4.76 7.99
CA LEU A 156 4.32 3.51 7.54
C LEU A 156 5.72 3.39 8.15
N PRO A 157 6.31 2.18 8.25
CA PRO A 157 7.67 2.01 8.78
C PRO A 157 8.68 2.93 8.08
N CYS A 158 9.14 3.95 8.81
CA CYS A 158 10.18 4.87 8.35
C CYS A 158 11.56 4.23 8.49
N LYS A 159 12.61 4.90 7.99
CA LYS A 159 13.99 4.40 8.11
C LYS A 159 14.43 4.10 9.55
N HIS A 160 13.96 4.89 10.53
CA HIS A 160 14.33 4.70 11.94
C HIS A 160 13.68 3.43 12.54
N ILE A 161 12.42 3.16 12.21
CA ILE A 161 11.73 1.92 12.62
C ILE A 161 12.36 0.72 11.91
N CYS A 162 12.64 0.84 10.61
CA CYS A 162 13.30 -0.23 9.85
C CYS A 162 14.70 -0.55 10.37
N CYS A 163 15.44 0.45 10.87
CA CYS A 163 16.73 0.25 11.52
C CYS A 163 16.59 -0.62 12.78
N ILE A 164 15.58 -0.35 13.62
CA ILE A 164 15.31 -1.17 14.81
C ILE A 164 15.01 -2.62 14.42
N PHE A 165 14.15 -2.84 13.40
CA PHE A 165 13.83 -4.19 12.91
C PHE A 165 15.04 -4.99 12.40
N GLN A 166 16.10 -4.30 11.95
CA GLN A 166 17.31 -4.94 11.45
C GLN A 166 18.27 -5.38 12.55
N TYR A 167 18.41 -4.55 13.59
CA TYR A 167 19.46 -4.75 14.60
C TYR A 167 18.95 -5.30 15.93
N PHE A 168 17.66 -5.17 16.24
CA PHE A 168 17.09 -5.61 17.52
C PHE A 168 16.22 -6.85 17.30
N SER A 169 16.77 -8.03 17.61
CA SER A 169 16.05 -9.31 17.48
C SER A 169 14.79 -9.40 18.35
N THR A 170 14.70 -8.58 19.41
CA THR A 170 13.54 -8.49 20.29
C THR A 170 12.40 -7.67 19.69
N TRP A 171 12.64 -6.86 18.67
CA TRP A 171 11.64 -5.98 18.06
C TRP A 171 11.57 -6.16 16.55
N GLY A 172 10.52 -6.85 16.11
CA GLY A 172 10.15 -7.02 14.70
C GLY A 172 8.72 -6.57 14.42
N TRP A 173 8.32 -6.71 13.15
CA TRP A 173 6.95 -6.43 12.70
C TRP A 173 5.90 -7.23 13.47
N ASP A 174 6.21 -8.49 13.76
CA ASP A 174 5.40 -9.46 14.50
C ASP A 174 5.13 -9.07 15.97
N ARG A 175 5.93 -8.18 16.55
CA ARG A 175 5.73 -7.68 17.91
C ARG A 175 4.86 -6.42 17.97
N LEU A 176 4.59 -5.79 16.83
CA LEU A 176 3.71 -4.63 16.77
C LEU A 176 2.24 -5.03 17.01
N ASP A 177 1.43 -4.07 17.44
CA ASP A 177 0.01 -4.30 17.70
C ASP A 177 -0.74 -4.77 16.43
N PRO A 178 -1.52 -5.85 16.50
CA PRO A 178 -2.33 -6.36 15.39
C PRO A 178 -3.28 -5.34 14.77
N VAL A 179 -3.77 -4.35 15.54
CA VAL A 179 -4.61 -3.26 15.03
C VAL A 179 -3.90 -2.48 13.93
N TYR A 180 -2.57 -2.33 14.04
CA TYR A 180 -1.74 -1.72 13.01
C TYR A 180 -1.33 -2.71 11.93
N THR A 181 -0.82 -3.89 12.30
CA THR A 181 -0.22 -4.81 11.32
C THR A 181 -1.24 -5.50 10.41
N ASN A 182 -2.48 -5.68 10.87
CA ASN A 182 -3.59 -6.23 10.07
C ASN A 182 -4.38 -5.16 9.31
N ASN A 183 -3.86 -3.93 9.21
CA ASN A 183 -4.53 -2.90 8.44
C ASN A 183 -4.65 -3.33 6.96
N PRO A 184 -5.81 -3.14 6.30
CA PRO A 184 -6.01 -3.53 4.90
C PRO A 184 -5.02 -2.90 3.90
N LEU A 185 -4.31 -1.85 4.29
CA LEU A 185 -3.23 -1.26 3.48
C LEU A 185 -1.94 -2.09 3.47
N PHE A 186 -1.76 -3.01 4.43
CA PHE A 186 -0.52 -3.78 4.64
C PHE A 186 -0.69 -5.27 4.34
N VAL A 187 -1.92 -5.77 4.37
CA VAL A 187 -2.25 -7.18 4.12
C VAL A 187 -2.95 -7.36 2.77
N LEU A 188 -2.86 -8.57 2.23
CA LEU A 188 -3.65 -8.96 1.07
C LEU A 188 -5.04 -9.40 1.50
N ASP A 189 -6.01 -9.20 0.61
CA ASP A 189 -7.38 -9.65 0.84
C ASP A 189 -7.50 -11.15 0.60
N SER A 190 -7.90 -11.89 1.63
CA SER A 190 -8.07 -13.34 1.59
C SER A 190 -9.12 -13.77 0.57
N ASP A 191 -10.14 -12.94 0.35
CA ASP A 191 -11.26 -13.24 -0.52
C ASP A 191 -10.83 -13.26 -1.99
N CYS A 192 -9.70 -12.61 -2.32
CA CYS A 192 -9.11 -12.68 -3.66
C CYS A 192 -8.49 -14.06 -3.98
N PHE A 193 -8.27 -14.92 -2.99
CA PHE A 193 -7.67 -16.26 -3.19
C PHE A 193 -8.70 -17.39 -3.19
N SER A 194 -9.93 -17.12 -2.75
CA SER A 194 -11.03 -18.07 -2.75
C SER A 194 -11.85 -17.88 -4.04
N GLU A 195 -11.96 -18.92 -4.87
CA GLU A 195 -12.91 -19.02 -5.99
C GLU A 195 -12.82 -18.03 -7.20
N ASN A 196 -11.65 -17.54 -7.62
CA ASN A 196 -11.53 -16.72 -8.85
C ASN A 196 -10.58 -17.26 -9.93
N ILE A 197 -10.28 -18.56 -9.91
CA ILE A 197 -9.57 -19.25 -11.01
C ILE A 197 -10.37 -19.17 -12.33
N GLU A 198 -11.70 -19.11 -12.27
CA GLU A 198 -12.55 -19.00 -13.46
C GLU A 198 -12.40 -17.65 -14.20
N ILE A 199 -12.22 -16.54 -13.47
CA ILE A 199 -12.02 -15.22 -14.07
C ILE A 199 -10.67 -15.14 -14.79
N ILE A 200 -9.63 -15.74 -14.21
CA ILE A 200 -8.29 -15.79 -14.81
C ILE A 200 -8.28 -16.70 -16.05
N ASN A 201 -9.03 -17.82 -16.03
CA ASN A 201 -9.14 -18.75 -17.14
C ASN A 201 -9.93 -18.18 -18.34
N ALA A 202 -10.92 -17.32 -18.10
CA ALA A 202 -11.66 -16.64 -19.16
C ALA A 202 -10.77 -15.70 -20.01
N ASP A 203 -9.76 -15.08 -19.39
CA ASP A 203 -8.83 -14.18 -20.09
C ASP A 203 -7.76 -14.94 -20.91
N ILE A 204 -7.42 -16.19 -20.56
CA ILE A 204 -6.52 -17.03 -21.37
C ILE A 204 -7.20 -17.42 -22.69
N GLN A 205 -8.52 -17.66 -22.67
CA GLN A 205 -9.31 -17.91 -23.88
C GLN A 205 -9.51 -16.63 -24.71
N ASP A 206 -9.77 -15.47 -24.11
CA ASP A 206 -9.98 -14.23 -24.88
C ASP A 206 -8.66 -13.67 -25.47
N ALA A 207 -7.52 -13.84 -24.78
CA ALA A 207 -6.20 -13.47 -25.30
C ALA A 207 -5.74 -14.39 -26.44
N SER A 208 -6.03 -15.69 -26.38
CA SER A 208 -5.72 -16.62 -27.48
C SER A 208 -6.56 -16.34 -28.73
N ILE A 209 -7.84 -15.96 -28.57
CA ILE A 209 -8.71 -15.56 -29.69
C ILE A 209 -8.21 -14.27 -30.37
N ARG A 210 -7.75 -13.26 -29.61
CA ARG A 210 -7.18 -12.02 -30.17
C ARG A 210 -5.87 -12.27 -30.93
N THR A 211 -5.05 -13.19 -30.45
CA THR A 211 -3.77 -13.55 -31.10
C THR A 211 -4.00 -14.29 -32.42
N VAL A 212 -5.00 -15.18 -32.48
CA VAL A 212 -5.41 -15.90 -33.72
C VAL A 212 -6.04 -14.95 -34.74
N LYS A 213 -6.77 -13.92 -34.30
CA LYS A 213 -7.39 -12.93 -35.19
C LYS A 213 -6.35 -12.00 -35.84
N LEU A 214 -5.37 -11.54 -35.06
CA LEU A 214 -4.25 -10.74 -35.59
C LEU A 214 -3.36 -11.53 -36.56
N ALA A 215 -3.14 -12.83 -36.34
CA ALA A 215 -2.35 -13.64 -37.26
C ALA A 215 -3.03 -13.87 -38.63
N ARG A 216 -4.37 -13.83 -38.69
CA ARG A 216 -5.14 -13.98 -39.93
C ARG A 216 -5.11 -12.72 -40.80
N ASP A 217 -5.09 -11.54 -40.18
CA ASP A 217 -5.13 -10.26 -40.87
C ASP A 217 -3.74 -9.85 -41.46
N TRP A 218 -2.68 -10.61 -41.15
CA TRP A 218 -1.33 -10.42 -41.72
C TRP A 218 -1.02 -11.32 -42.92
N LEU A 219 -1.92 -12.26 -43.26
CA LEU A 219 -1.74 -13.22 -44.35
C LEU A 219 -2.80 -13.08 -45.46
N ALA A 220 -3.48 -11.93 -45.54
CA ALA A 220 -4.38 -11.55 -46.62
C ALA A 220 -3.86 -10.30 -47.34
#